data_AF-G9ZQ09-F1
#
_entry.id   AF-G9ZQ09-F1
#
_cell.length_a   1.000
_cell.length_b   1.000
_cell.length_c   1.000
_cell.angle_alpha   90.00
_cell.angle_beta   90.00
_cell.angle_gamma   90.00
#
_symmetry.space_group_name_H-M   'P 1'
#
loop_
_entity.id
_entity.type
_entity.pdbx_description
1 polymer ?
#
loop_
_entity_poly.entity_id
_entity_poly.type
_entity_poly.pdbx_seq_one_letter_code
_entity_poly.pdbx_strand_id
1 'polypeptide(L)' 'MSRILIIEDEKNLARFVELELKHEGYDTQVELNGRTGLQAALDDNFDVISLY' A
#
# COMPACT_ATOMS: atom_id res chain seq x y z
N MET A 1 9.55 5.70 -10.52
CA MET A 1 8.34 6.15 -9.82
C MET A 1 8.30 5.31 -8.56
N SER A 2 8.32 5.92 -7.37
CA SER A 2 8.43 5.13 -6.15
C SER A 2 7.16 4.33 -5.92
N ARG A 3 7.31 3.08 -5.47
CA ARG A 3 6.23 2.13 -5.29
C ARG A 3 5.97 1.89 -3.81
N ILE A 4 4.72 2.04 -3.39
CA ILE A 4 4.30 2.03 -1.99
C ILE A 4 3.31 0.88 -1.76
N LEU A 5 3.60 0.06 -0.76
CA LEU A 5 2.65 -0.92 -0.23
C LEU A 5 1.90 -0.33 0.96
N ILE A 6 0.58 -0.32 0.88
CA ILE A 6 -0.32 0.14 1.94
C ILE A 6 -0.99 -1.10 2.55
N ILE A 7 -0.80 -1.32 3.86
CA ILE A 7 -1.45 -2.41 4.58
C ILE A 7 -2.36 -1.79 5.63
N GLU A 8 -3.68 -1.89 5.41
CA GLU A 8 -4.72 -1.18 6.16
C GLU A 8 -6.02 -2.00 6.13
N ASP A 9 -6.56 -2.34 7.30
CA ASP A 9 -7.72 -3.23 7.40
C ASP A 9 -9.06 -2.50 7.14
N GLU A 10 -9.09 -1.17 7.27
CA GLU A 10 -10.24 -0.34 6.94
C GLU A 10 -10.22 0.11 5.46
N LYS A 11 -11.16 -0.42 4.67
CA LYS A 11 -11.20 -0.23 3.22
C LYS A 11 -11.32 1.24 2.79
N ASN A 12 -12.07 2.07 3.52
CA ASN A 12 -12.26 3.46 3.10
C ASN A 12 -11.00 4.29 3.36
N LEU A 13 -10.33 4.07 4.49
CA LEU A 13 -9.04 4.67 4.80
C LEU A 13 -7.97 4.22 3.80
N ALA A 14 -7.89 2.92 3.50
CA ALA A 14 -6.96 2.39 2.51
C ALA A 14 -7.16 3.06 1.13
N ARG A 15 -8.43 3.19 0.70
CA ARG A 15 -8.78 3.86 -0.57
C ARG A 15 -8.43 5.35 -0.55
N PHE A 16 -8.68 6.03 0.57
CA PHE A 16 -8.35 7.44 0.71
C PHE A 16 -6.84 7.67 0.56
N VAL A 17 -6.02 6.91 1.29
CA VAL A 17 -4.55 7.00 1.23
C VAL A 17 -4.05 6.64 -0.18
N GLU A 18 -4.60 5.60 -0.80
CA GLU A 18 -4.27 5.20 -2.17
C GLU A 18 -4.50 6.33 -3.18
N LEU A 19 -5.63 7.05 -3.09
CA LEU A 19 -5.98 8.14 -3.99
C LEU A 19 -5.02 9.33 -3.85
N GLU A 20 -4.71 9.74 -2.61
CA GLU A 20 -3.78 10.85 -2.36
C GLU A 20 -2.37 10.52 -2.89
N LEU A 21 -1.86 9.31 -2.61
CA LEU A 21 -0.54 8.90 -3.10
C LEU A 21 -0.48 8.77 -4.63
N LYS A 22 -1.55 8.27 -5.27
CA LYS A 22 -1.64 8.24 -6.73
C LYS A 22 -1.71 9.64 -7.33
N HIS A 23 -2.39 10.59 -6.67
CA HIS A 23 -2.46 11.99 -7.10
C HIS A 23 -1.07 12.66 -7.06
N GLU A 24 -0.24 12.32 -6.07
CA GLU A 24 1.16 12.75 -5.98
C GLU A 24 2.12 12.00 -6.94
N GLY A 25 1.60 11.03 -7.71
CA GLY A 25 2.36 10.31 -8.74
C GLY A 25 3.13 9.09 -8.24
N TYR A 26 2.75 8.51 -7.10
CA TYR A 26 3.29 7.22 -6.66
C TYR A 26 2.54 6.04 -7.31
N ASP A 27 3.25 4.92 -7.48
CA ASP A 27 2.60 3.64 -7.72
C ASP A 27 2.22 3.02 -6.37
N THR A 28 1.02 2.46 -6.26
CA THR A 28 0.51 1.96 -4.98
C THR A 28 -0.15 0.59 -5.13
N GLN A 29 0.10 -0.27 -4.14
CA GLN A 29 -0.59 -1.53 -3.93
C GLN A 29 -1.22 -1.53 -2.53
N VAL A 30 -2.46 -2.00 -2.44
CA VAL A 30 -3.22 -2.04 -1.17
C VAL A 30 -3.48 -3.49 -0.79
N GLU A 31 -3.17 -3.83 0.46
CA GLU A 31 -3.50 -5.10 1.08
C GLU A 31 -4.29 -4.88 2.36
N LEU A 32 -5.39 -5.62 2.55
CA LEU A 32 -6.35 -5.35 3.62
C LEU A 32 -6.08 -6.13 4.92
N ASN A 33 -4.91 -6.75 5.03
CA ASN A 33 -4.49 -7.47 6.23
C ASN A 33 -2.99 -7.73 6.19
N GLY A 34 -2.40 -7.97 7.37
CA GLY A 34 -0.98 -8.21 7.50
C GLY A 34 -0.45 -9.47 6.79
N ARG A 35 -1.29 -10.50 6.55
CA ARG A 35 -0.83 -11.73 5.89
C ARG A 35 -0.60 -11.49 4.39
N THR A 36 -1.58 -10.91 3.71
CA THR A 36 -1.42 -10.59 2.28
C THR A 36 -0.45 -9.45 2.07
N GLY A 37 -0.41 -8.48 2.99
CA GLY A 37 0.61 -7.43 3.04
C GLY A 37 2.04 -7.97 3.17
N LEU A 38 2.30 -8.87 4.12
CA LEU A 38 3.61 -9.49 4.26
C LEU A 38 4.00 -10.30 3.03
N GLN A 39 3.05 -11.05 2.45
CA GLN A 39 3.31 -11.82 1.23
C GLN A 39 3.70 -10.89 0.07
N ALA A 40 2.95 -9.80 -0.15
CA ALA A 40 3.26 -8.81 -1.17
C ALA A 40 4.64 -8.19 -0.97
N ALA A 41 4.99 -7.82 0.27
CA ALA A 41 6.30 -7.24 0.59
C ALA A 41 7.48 -8.21 0.37
N LEU A 42 7.24 -9.52 0.40
CA LEU A 42 8.25 -10.53 0.12
C LEU A 42 8.34 -10.88 -1.36
N ASP A 43 7.22 -10.81 -2.08
CA ASP A 43 7.13 -11.20 -3.50
C ASP A 43 7.53 -10.07 -4.45
N ASP A 44 7.54 -8.83 -3.99
CA ASP A 44 7.80 -7.66 -4.82
C ASP A 44 8.62 -6.58 -4.11
N ASN A 45 9.19 -5.66 -4.88
CA ASN A 45 9.98 -4.56 -4.37
C ASN A 45 9.12 -3.31 -4.14
N PHE A 46 9.20 -2.77 -2.92
CA PHE A 46 8.58 -1.51 -2.54
C PHE A 46 9.64 -0.59 -1.93
N ASP A 47 9.55 0.69 -2.24
CA ASP A 47 10.43 1.71 -1.66
C ASP A 47 9.97 2.08 -0.24
N VAL A 48 8.67 1.97 0.01
CA VAL A 48 8.02 2.26 1.30
C VAL A 48 6.92 1.24 1.56
N ILE A 49 6.84 0.77 2.80
CA ILE A 49 5.72 -0.03 3.31
C ILE A 49 5.08 0.76 4.45
N SER A 50 3.80 1.09 4.30
CA SER A 50 3.01 1.77 5.33
C SER A 50 2.09 0.79 6.05
N LEU A 51 2.20 0.76 7.37
CA LEU A 51 1.40 -0.08 8.27
C LEU A 51 0.60 0.83 9.21
N TYR A 52 -0.72 0.70 9.20
CA TYR A 52 -1.63 1.39 10.09
C TYR A 52 -2.41 0.39 10.94
#